data_AF-A0A6J7USF8-F1
#
_entry.id   AF-A0A6J7USF8-F1
#
_cell.length_a   1.000
_cell.length_b   1.000
_cell.length_c   1.000
_cell.angle_alpha   90.00
_cell.angle_beta   90.00
_cell.angle_gamma   90.00
#
_symmetry.space_group_name_H-M   'P 1'
#
loop_
_entity.id
_entity.type
_entity.pdbx_description
1 polymer ?
#
loop_
_entity_poly.entity_id
_entity_poly.type
_entity_poly.pdbx_seq_one_letter_code
_entity_poly.pdbx_strand_id
1 'polypeptide(L)' 'MPPVPDKTVRCIIHKRGGEDIEFQAMHTFSPEQVKWFIAGSALNVVREKVKKSKK' A
#
# COMPACT_ATOMS: atom_id res chain seq x y z
N MET A 1 2.50 -6.72 3.54
CA MET A 1 1.03 -6.91 3.43
C MET A 1 0.48 -5.68 2.72
N PRO A 2 -0.26 -5.81 1.61
CA PRO A 2 -0.85 -4.66 0.94
C PRO A 2 -1.98 -4.04 1.77
N PRO A 3 -2.24 -2.71 1.64
CA PRO A 3 -3.36 -2.07 2.30
C PRO A 3 -4.69 -2.67 1.82
N VAL A 4 -5.66 -2.81 2.73
CA VAL A 4 -7.01 -3.33 2.41
C VAL A 4 -7.99 -2.18 2.58
N PRO A 5 -8.80 -1.84 1.56
CA PRO A 5 -9.78 -0.76 1.66
C PRO A 5 -10.63 -0.89 2.93
N ASP A 6 -10.92 0.24 3.56
CA ASP A 6 -11.71 0.34 4.79
C ASP A 6 -11.15 -0.39 6.02
N LYS A 7 -9.89 -0.84 5.96
CA LYS A 7 -9.16 -1.38 7.12
C LYS A 7 -8.02 -0.47 7.53
N THR A 8 -7.82 -0.34 8.83
CA THR A 8 -6.67 0.38 9.38
C THR A 8 -5.40 -0.46 9.30
N VAL A 9 -4.26 0.22 9.23
CA VAL A 9 -2.94 -0.40 9.26
C VAL A 9 -2.36 -0.26 10.66
N ARG A 10 -1.84 -1.36 11.21
CA ARG A 10 -1.11 -1.37 12.48
C ARG A 10 0.26 -0.71 12.27
N CYS A 11 0.55 0.32 13.04
CA CYS A 11 1.84 1.00 13.03
C CYS A 11 2.45 0.96 14.43
N ILE A 12 3.77 0.76 14.50
CA ILE A 12 4.52 0.71 15.75
C ILE A 12 5.64 1.74 15.66
N ILE A 13 5.74 2.59 16.68
CA ILE A 13 6.83 3.54 16.85
C ILE A 13 7.82 2.93 17.84
N HIS A 14 8.99 2.53 17.35
CA HIS A 14 10.09 2.07 18.19
C HIS A 14 10.89 3.28 18.69
N LYS A 15 10.76 3.61 19.97
CA LYS A 15 11.55 4.69 20.60
C LYS A 15 12.91 4.17 21.05
N ARG A 16 13.97 4.95 20.82
CA ARG A 16 15.33 4.57 21.26
C ARG A 16 15.38 4.44 22.78
N GLY A 17 15.66 3.23 23.27
CA GLY A 17 15.80 2.93 24.70
C GLY A 17 14.49 2.98 25.49
N GLY A 18 13.34 2.91 24.82
CA GLY A 18 12.03 3.03 25.45
C GLY A 18 11.02 1.99 24.97
N GLU A 19 9.75 2.27 25.28
CA GLU A 19 8.59 1.44 24.94
C GLU A 19 8.13 1.66 23.50
N ASP A 20 7.62 0.58 22.90
CA ASP A 20 6.97 0.59 21.60
C ASP A 20 5.56 1.19 21.71
N ILE A 21 5.27 2.18 20.88
CA ILE A 21 3.93 2.78 20.83
C ILE A 21 3.19 2.24 19.62
N GLU A 22 2.12 1.49 19.88
CA GLU A 22 1.24 0.96 18.85
C GLU A 22 0.06 1.91 18.59
N PHE A 23 -0.23 2.16 17.31
CA PHE A 23 -1.40 2.91 16.89
C PHE A 23 -1.96 2.38 15.56
N GLN A 24 -3.21 2.74 15.27
CA GLN A 24 -3.87 2.41 14.00
C GLN A 24 -3.84 3.62 13.06
N ALA A 25 -3.38 3.40 11.83
CA ALA A 25 -3.37 4.39 10.76
C ALA A 25 -4.51 4.14 9.77
N MET A 26 -5.33 5.17 9.53
CA MET A 26 -6.36 5.15 8.49
C MET A 26 -5.76 5.46 7.12
N HIS A 27 -6.38 4.94 6.06
CA HIS A 27 -6.01 5.24 4.69
C HIS A 27 -7.22 5.22 3.76
N THR A 28 -7.08 5.79 2.57
CA THR A 28 -8.16 5.89 1.57
C THR A 28 -7.87 5.09 0.28
N PHE A 29 -7.03 4.04 0.37
CA PHE A 29 -6.72 3.19 -0.78
C PHE A 29 -7.99 2.56 -1.38
N SER A 30 -8.25 2.86 -2.64
CA SER A 30 -9.23 2.12 -3.45
C SER A 30 -8.66 0.77 -3.93
N PRO A 31 -9.49 -0.20 -4.34
CA PRO A 31 -9.03 -1.49 -4.86
C PRO A 31 -8.04 -1.38 -6.03
N GLU A 32 -8.13 -0.33 -6.84
CA GLU A 32 -7.17 -0.06 -7.92
C GLU A 32 -5.85 0.50 -7.40
N GLN A 33 -5.90 1.41 -6.43
CA GLN A 33 -4.69 1.97 -5.80
C GLN A 33 -3.89 0.90 -5.05
N VAL A 34 -4.57 -0.10 -4.47
CA VAL A 34 -3.89 -1.27 -3.90
C VAL A 34 -3.09 -2.03 -4.97
N LYS A 35 -3.60 -2.14 -6.20
CA LYS A 35 -2.86 -2.76 -7.32
C LYS A 35 -1.64 -1.93 -7.71
N TRP A 36 -1.73 -0.60 -7.69
CA TRP A 36 -0.59 0.29 -7.91
C TRP A 36 0.48 0.09 -6.84
N PHE A 37 0.07 -0.05 -5.57
CA PHE A 37 0.96 -0.33 -4.46
C PHE A 37 1.69 -1.67 -4.64
N ILE A 38 0.97 -2.74 -4.99
CA ILE A 38 1.58 -4.06 -5.25
C ILE A 38 2.54 -4.00 -6.45
N ALA A 39 2.21 -3.24 -7.49
CA ALA A 39 3.06 -3.06 -8.66
C ALA A 39 4.25 -2.12 -8.42
N GLY A 40 4.34 -1.46 -7.26
CA GLY A 40 5.36 -0.46 -6.91
C GLY A 40 5.12 0.93 -7.51
N SER A 41 4.19 1.09 -8.44
CA SER A 41 3.68 2.39 -8.91
C SER A 41 2.45 2.22 -9.81
N ALA A 42 1.67 3.29 -9.98
CA ALA A 42 0.60 3.32 -10.99
C ALA A 42 1.15 3.12 -12.41
N LEU A 43 2.32 3.69 -12.70
CA LEU A 43 2.99 3.59 -14.00
C LEU A 43 3.33 2.15 -14.36
N ASN A 44 3.74 1.33 -13.39
CA ASN A 44 4.03 -0.08 -13.62
C ASN A 44 2.77 -0.85 -14.07
N VAL A 45 1.61 -0.56 -13.48
CA VAL A 45 0.33 -1.15 -13.92
C VAL A 45 -0.02 -0.72 -15.34
N VAL A 46 0.15 0.56 -15.67
CA VAL A 46 -0.09 1.07 -17.03
C VAL A 46 0.86 0.43 -18.04
N ARG A 47 2.15 0.33 -17.73
CA ARG A 47 3.16 -0.29 -18.60
C ARG A 47 2.81 -1.74 -18.93
N GLU A 48 2.37 -2.50 -17.94
CA GLU A 48 1.92 -3.89 -18.14
C GLU A 48 0.62 -3.98 -18.95
N LYS A 49 -0.36 -3.07 -18.72
CA LYS A 49 -1.58 -2.96 -19.54
C LYS A 49 -1.25 -2.66 -21.02
N VAL A 50 -0.36 -1.70 -21.27
CA VAL A 50 0.08 -1.30 -22.63
C VAL A 50 0.82 -2.43 -23.33
N LYS A 51 1.73 -3.14 -22.62
CA LYS A 51 2.42 -4.32 -23.18
C LYS A 51 1.43 -5.43 -23.56
N LYS A 52 0.44 -5.71 -22.70
CA LYS A 52 -0.59 -6.72 -22.98
C LYS A 52 -1.46 -6.34 -24.19
N SER A 53 -1.77 -5.06 -24.37
CA SER A 53 -2.55 -4.59 -25.53
C SER A 53 -1.78 -4.61 -26.85
N LYS A 54 -0.44 -4.63 -26.81
CA LYS A 54 0.45 -4.73 -27.99
C LYS A 54 0.74 -6.18 -28.41
N LYS A 55 0.16 -7.15 -27.72
CA LYS A 55 0.35 -8.58 -27.93
C LYS A 55 -0.93 -9.19 -28.47
#